data_AF-A0A151EM85-F1
#
_entry.id   AF-A0A151EM85-F1
#
_cell.length_a   1.000
_cell.length_b   1.000
_cell.length_c   1.000
_cell.angle_alpha   90.00
_cell.angle_beta   90.00
_cell.angle_gamma   90.00
#
_symmetry.space_group_name_H-M   'P 1'
#
loop_
_entity.id
_entity.type
_entity.pdbx_description
1 polymer ?
#
loop_
_entity_poly.entity_id
_entity_poly.type
_entity_poly.pdbx_seq_one_letter_code
_entity_poly.pdbx_strand_id
1 'polypeptide(L)'
;MWLVLPFVVTVMLAGFIGDEIAGIDFAALSLICWIPFIIIAVFYFLVAFGLFAGRGWARLIAIILAILGLLNFPIGTIISIIILIYLFRADVKAYFN
;
A
#
# COMPACT_ATOMS: atom_id res chain seq x y z
N MET A 1 -3.68 6.71 2.13
CA MET A 1 -5.03 6.84 1.54
C MET A 1 -5.43 5.69 0.62
N TRP A 2 -4.49 4.92 0.05
CA TRP A 2 -4.84 3.85 -0.90
C TRP A 2 -5.55 2.64 -0.28
N LEU A 3 -5.44 2.45 1.04
CA LEU A 3 -6.17 1.42 1.78
C LEU A 3 -7.63 1.80 2.10
N VAL A 4 -7.99 3.08 2.02
CA VAL A 4 -9.37 3.56 2.25
C VAL A 4 -10.15 3.64 0.93
N LEU A 5 -9.44 3.74 -0.21
CA LEU A 5 -10.04 3.69 -1.55
C LEU A 5 -10.93 2.47 -1.80
N PRO A 6 -10.59 1.22 -1.43
CA PRO A 6 -11.50 0.09 -1.65
C PRO A 6 -12.79 0.23 -0.83
N PHE A 7 -12.71 0.73 0.41
CA PHE A 7 -13.91 1.01 1.20
C PHE A 7 -14.78 2.07 0.52
N VAL A 8 -14.19 3.19 0.08
CA VAL A 8 -14.91 4.27 -0.60
C VAL A 8 -15.49 3.80 -1.95
N VAL A 9 -14.73 3.04 -2.75
CA VAL A 9 -15.17 2.50 -4.05
C VAL A 9 -16.30 1.50 -3.86
N THR A 10 -16.22 0.60 -2.88
CA THR A 10 -17.33 -0.34 -2.59
C THR A 10 -18.59 0.38 -2.13
N VAL A 11 -18.50 1.41 -1.28
CA VAL A 11 -19.65 2.21 -0.84
C VAL A 11 -20.24 3.06 -1.98
N MET A 12 -19.40 3.63 -2.85
CA MET A 12 -19.82 4.40 -4.02
C MET A 12 -20.49 3.51 -5.07
N LEU A 13 -19.92 2.34 -5.39
CA LEU A 13 -20.53 1.36 -6.29
C LEU A 13 -21.81 0.78 -5.69
N ALA A 14 -21.86 0.56 -4.37
CA ALA A 14 -23.07 0.12 -3.68
C ALA A 14 -24.20 1.14 -3.80
N GLY A 15 -23.90 2.44 -3.66
CA GLY A 15 -24.89 3.51 -3.82
C GLY A 15 -25.31 3.78 -5.27
N PHE A 16 -24.45 3.46 -6.26
CA PHE A 16 -24.72 3.71 -7.68
C PHE A 16 -25.34 2.50 -8.39
N ILE A 17 -25.03 1.28 -7.95
CA ILE A 17 -25.47 0.00 -8.57
C ILE A 17 -26.57 -0.68 -7.75
N GLY A 18 -26.74 -0.31 -6.47
CA GLY A 18 -27.70 -0.92 -5.55
C GLY A 18 -29.17 -0.89 -5.99
N ASP A 19 -29.52 0.00 -6.94
CA ASP A 19 -30.88 0.11 -7.50
C ASP A 19 -31.05 -0.63 -8.84
N GLU A 20 -29.98 -0.97 -9.57
CA GLU A 20 -30.10 -1.44 -10.97
C GLU A 20 -29.74 -2.91 -11.20
N ILE A 21 -29.01 -3.59 -10.29
CA ILE A 21 -28.67 -5.01 -10.45
C ILE A 21 -29.21 -5.84 -9.28
N ALA A 22 -30.45 -6.31 -9.44
CA ALA A 22 -31.02 -7.34 -8.60
C ALA A 22 -30.16 -8.61 -8.64
N GLY A 23 -29.44 -8.91 -7.56
CA GLY A 23 -28.98 -10.28 -7.28
C GLY A 23 -27.51 -10.50 -6.91
N ILE A 24 -26.64 -9.49 -6.92
CA ILE A 24 -25.27 -9.63 -6.39
C ILE A 24 -25.23 -9.06 -4.98
N ASP A 25 -25.11 -9.93 -3.97
CA ASP A 25 -24.97 -9.51 -2.58
C ASP A 25 -23.80 -8.53 -2.43
N PHE A 26 -24.00 -7.41 -1.72
CA PHE A 26 -22.95 -6.43 -1.40
C PHE A 26 -21.70 -7.12 -0.81
N ALA A 27 -21.88 -8.23 -0.10
CA ALA A 27 -20.81 -9.07 0.38
C ALA A 27 -19.90 -9.59 -0.74
N ALA A 28 -20.46 -10.04 -1.87
CA ALA A 28 -19.70 -10.61 -2.98
C ALA A 28 -18.88 -9.55 -3.74
N LEU A 29 -19.45 -8.37 -3.99
CA LEU A 29 -18.74 -7.25 -4.64
C LEU A 29 -17.59 -6.72 -3.76
N SER A 30 -17.81 -6.65 -2.45
CA SER A 30 -16.77 -6.24 -1.51
C SER A 30 -15.58 -7.22 -1.53
N LEU A 31 -15.82 -8.54 -1.52
CA LEU A 31 -14.73 -9.51 -1.54
C LEU A 31 -13.86 -9.41 -2.79
N ILE A 32 -14.46 -9.26 -3.97
CA ILE A 32 -13.73 -9.15 -5.24
C ILE A 32 -12.84 -7.91 -5.28
N CYS A 33 -13.34 -6.77 -4.79
CA CYS A 33 -12.57 -5.53 -4.75
C CYS A 33 -11.36 -5.60 -3.81
N TRP A 34 -11.43 -6.41 -2.74
CA TRP A 34 -10.38 -6.47 -1.72
C TRP A 34 -9.22 -7.42 -2.06
N ILE A 35 -9.44 -8.45 -2.89
CA ILE A 35 -8.41 -9.42 -3.30
C ILE A 35 -7.11 -8.76 -3.80
N PRO A 36 -7.13 -7.84 -4.80
CA PRO A 36 -5.89 -7.22 -5.29
C PRO A 36 -5.17 -6.38 -4.22
N PHE A 37 -5.90 -5.80 -3.26
CA PHE A 37 -5.31 -5.02 -2.17
C PHE A 37 -4.61 -5.91 -1.14
N ILE A 38 -5.16 -7.10 -0.85
CA ILE A 38 -4.49 -8.08 0.02
C ILE A 38 -3.16 -8.50 -0.58
N ILE A 39 -3.11 -8.73 -1.90
CA ILE A 39 -1.86 -9.09 -2.61
C ILE A 39 -0.81 -7.97 -2.45
N ILE A 40 -1.22 -6.72 -2.67
CA ILE A 40 -0.33 -5.56 -2.50
C ILE A 40 0.13 -5.44 -1.03
N ALA A 41 -0.76 -5.64 -0.06
CA ALA A 41 -0.43 -5.58 1.36
C ALA A 41 0.62 -6.63 1.76
N VAL A 42 0.46 -7.87 1.28
CA VAL A 42 1.44 -8.94 1.48
C VAL A 42 2.79 -8.56 0.85
N PHE A 43 2.78 -7.95 -0.33
CA PHE A 43 4.01 -7.48 -0.98
C PHE A 43 4.74 -6.41 -0.14
N TYR A 44 4.02 -5.42 0.38
CA TYR A 44 4.60 -4.44 1.31
C TYR A 44 5.15 -5.08 2.58
N PHE A 45 4.46 -6.10 3.11
CA PHE A 45 4.91 -6.84 4.28
C PHE A 45 6.21 -7.61 4.01
N LEU A 46 6.34 -8.24 2.83
CA LEU A 46 7.57 -8.91 2.41
C LEU A 46 8.75 -7.92 2.30
N VAL A 47 8.52 -6.72 1.77
CA VAL A 47 9.54 -5.68 1.70
C VAL A 47 9.94 -5.21 3.09
N ALA A 48 8.98 -5.01 3.99
CA ALA A 48 9.25 -4.64 5.38
C ALA A 48 10.08 -5.74 6.09
N PHE A 49 9.72 -7.01 5.92
CA PHE A 49 10.47 -8.14 6.46
C PHE A 49 11.89 -8.22 5.88
N GLY A 50 12.06 -7.98 4.57
CA GLY A 50 13.37 -7.90 3.94
C GLY A 50 14.24 -6.74 4.47
N LEU A 51 13.61 -5.63 4.85
CA LEU A 51 14.27 -4.49 5.46
C LEU A 51 14.72 -4.81 6.91
N PHE A 52 13.88 -5.50 7.68
CA PHE A 52 14.23 -6.02 9.00
C PHE A 52 15.36 -7.06 8.95
N ALA A 53 15.45 -7.85 7.88
CA ALA A 53 16.50 -8.84 7.70
C ALA A 53 17.85 -8.22 7.23
N GLY A 54 17.97 -6.90 7.13
CA GLY A 54 19.21 -6.25 6.73
C GLY A 54 19.64 -6.57 5.29
N ARG A 55 18.69 -6.93 4.40
CA ARG A 55 19.02 -7.25 3.00
C ARG A 55 19.06 -5.99 2.13
N GLY A 56 20.19 -5.75 1.47
CA GLY A 56 20.39 -4.57 0.60
C GLY A 56 19.37 -4.44 -0.53
N TRP A 57 18.84 -5.56 -1.06
CA TRP A 57 17.77 -5.55 -2.07
C TRP A 57 16.45 -4.96 -1.55
N ALA A 58 16.11 -5.19 -0.29
CA ALA A 58 14.91 -4.64 0.32
C ALA A 58 15.00 -3.12 0.48
N ARG A 59 16.22 -2.61 0.71
CA ARG A 59 16.48 -1.16 0.75
C ARG A 59 16.14 -0.50 -0.58
N LEU A 60 16.57 -1.09 -1.70
CA LEU A 60 16.31 -0.55 -3.04
C LEU A 60 14.81 -0.55 -3.37
N ILE A 61 14.11 -1.64 -3.07
CA ILE A 61 12.67 -1.75 -3.30
C ILE A 61 11.90 -0.75 -2.43
N ALA A 62 12.29 -0.57 -1.17
CA ALA A 62 11.66 0.40 -0.26
C ALA A 62 11.85 1.86 -0.73
N ILE A 63 13.02 2.21 -1.32
CA ILE A 63 13.23 3.53 -1.93
C ILE A 63 12.27 3.74 -3.10
N ILE A 64 12.15 2.77 -4.00
CA ILE A 64 11.25 2.86 -5.16
C ILE A 64 9.80 3.03 -4.67
N LEU A 65 9.38 2.24 -3.68
CA LEU A 65 8.04 2.33 -3.11
C LEU A 65 7.78 3.66 -2.41
N ALA A 66 8.77 4.24 -1.73
CA ALA A 66 8.64 5.56 -1.13
C ALA A 66 8.58 6.67 -2.19
N ILE A 67 9.32 6.55 -3.30
CA ILE A 67 9.19 7.49 -4.43
C ILE A 67 7.79 7.42 -5.04
N LEU A 68 7.24 6.22 -5.25
CA LEU A 68 5.86 6.07 -5.71
C LEU A 68 4.85 6.60 -4.67
N GLY A 69 5.13 6.43 -3.39
CA GLY A 69 4.32 6.93 -2.29
C GLY A 69 4.31 8.46 -2.14
N LEU A 70 5.32 9.17 -2.67
CA LEU A 70 5.34 10.64 -2.69
C LEU A 70 4.17 11.23 -3.50
N LEU A 71 3.71 10.53 -4.55
CA LEU A 71 2.55 10.92 -5.37
C LEU A 71 1.21 10.83 -4.62
N ASN A 72 1.20 10.19 -3.45
CA ASN A 72 0.02 9.93 -2.65
C ASN A 72 -0.18 11.04 -1.58
N PHE A 73 -0.58 12.23 -2.02
CA PHE A 73 -0.75 13.39 -1.16
C PHE A 73 -2.07 13.37 -0.37
N PRO A 74 -2.13 13.87 0.89
CA PRO A 74 -1.01 14.39 1.70
C PRO A 74 -0.31 13.33 2.57
N ILE A 75 -1.05 12.32 3.03
CA ILE A 75 -0.58 11.40 4.08
C ILE A 75 0.52 10.47 3.56
N GLY A 76 0.40 9.96 2.32
CA GLY A 76 1.40 9.08 1.73
C GLY A 76 2.72 9.79 1.45
N THR A 77 2.67 11.08 1.10
CA THR A 77 3.85 11.94 0.93
C THR A 77 4.63 12.09 2.24
N ILE A 78 3.95 12.40 3.36
CA ILE A 78 4.61 12.57 4.67
C ILE A 78 5.32 11.27 5.08
N ILE A 79 4.62 10.14 5.00
CA ILE A 79 5.16 8.83 5.36
C ILE A 79 6.35 8.47 4.47
N SER A 80 6.24 8.72 3.16
CA SER A 80 7.30 8.40 2.20
C SER A 80 8.56 9.25 2.39
N ILE A 81 8.40 10.53 2.71
CA ILE A 81 9.53 11.42 3.04
C ILE A 81 10.29 10.89 4.25
N ILE A 82 9.57 10.50 5.31
CA ILE A 82 10.18 9.94 6.52
C ILE A 82 10.96 8.66 6.16
N ILE A 83 10.36 7.75 5.39
CA ILE A 83 11.01 6.51 4.96
C ILE A 83 12.31 6.79 4.18
N LEU A 84 12.28 7.73 3.23
CA LEU A 84 13.47 8.11 2.45
C LEU A 84 14.57 8.68 3.35
N ILE A 85 14.23 9.59 4.27
CA ILE A 85 15.20 10.18 5.21
C ILE A 85 15.86 9.08 6.05
N TYR A 86 15.09 8.12 6.57
CA TYR A 86 15.63 7.01 7.34
C TYR A 86 16.50 6.09 6.49
N LEU A 87 16.07 5.72 5.29
CA LEU A 87 16.84 4.81 4.43
C LEU A 87 18.14 5.42 3.90
N PHE A 88 18.22 6.74 3.78
CA PHE A 88 19.43 7.44 3.33
C PHE A 88 20.43 7.74 4.46
N ARG A 89 20.07 7.55 5.74
CA ARG A 89 21.00 7.71 6.86
C ARG A 89 22.18 6.74 6.76
N ALA A 90 23.36 7.24 7.12
CA ALA A 90 24.61 6.47 7.10
C ALA A 90 24.53 5.23 8.02
N ASP A 91 23.88 5.37 9.17
CA ASP A 91 23.69 4.27 10.14
C ASP A 91 22.90 3.11 9.53
N VAL A 92 21.86 3.42 8.76
CA VAL A 92 21.03 2.43 8.09
C VAL A 92 21.81 1.81 6.93
N LYS A 93 22.60 2.58 6.17
CA LYS A 93 23.47 2.01 5.13
C LYS A 93 24.51 1.04 5.71
N ALA A 94 25.02 1.29 6.91
CA ALA A 94 25.96 0.43 7.60
C ALA A 94 25.31 -0.90 8.07
N TYR A 95 24.01 -0.90 8.39
CA TYR A 95 23.27 -2.12 8.74
C TYR A 95 23.08 -3.09 7.55
N PHE A 96 23.13 -2.57 6.32
CA PHE A 96 22.97 -3.36 5.09
C PHE A 96 24.31 -3.78 4.46
N ASN A 97 25.46 -3.49 5.11
CA ASN A 97 26.81 -3.83 4.67
C ASN A 97 27.38 -5.02 5.44
#